data_AF-A0A2K6JMZ0-F1
#
_entry.id   AF-A0A2K6JMZ0-F1
#
_cell.length_a   1.000
_cell.length_b   1.000
_cell.length_c   1.000
_cell.angle_alpha   90.00
_cell.angle_beta   90.00
_cell.angle_gamma   90.00
#
_symmetry.space_group_name_H-M   'P 1'
#
loop_
_entity.id
_entity.type
_entity.pdbx_description
1 polymer ?
#
loop_
_entity_poly.entity_id
_entity_poly.type
_entity_poly.pdbx_seq_one_letter_code
_entity_poly.pdbx_strand_id
1 'polypeptide(L)'
;MSKDAVNLVQMQEPTLQLEEQSKLKLVNEENLRKQEESVQKHHQTFFASIRTAVTMFGERFRAFVTDRDTVTATVIGLTLLAVGVKSAKNGFIEARLWKPSLVSETSSITVLEALQHPFQVSRRLFSRPQDMLEGVVLHPSLEERVRDIAITTRNTKQNSGLYRNVLLYGPPGTGKTLFAKNLALYSGMDYAITTGEDLALMGREGVTAMHKLFDWANTSRRGLLLFMDDADAFLRKRATEDISNYHLRVAQNAFLKHTKERSNKFMLVLGSRHPQQLHRDIHDRIDVILHFDLPWSEELERLLRMYFDKYVLKPLTEGKQRLKLAPLDYESKWEEISEMTDGMSGREIAQLAQSCQAKAYASKDGVLTEAMLDAHVDDFIEKHQEKMRWLKKDGQPPLT
;
A
#
# COMPACT_ATOMS: atom_id res chain seq x y z
N MET A 1 28.63 -10.02 -91.21
CA MET A 1 28.75 -8.96 -90.18
C MET A 1 27.84 -9.32 -89.02
N SER A 2 28.29 -9.05 -87.79
CA SER A 2 27.57 -9.25 -86.53
C SER A 2 27.80 -10.58 -85.80
N LYS A 3 29.05 -10.84 -85.40
CA LYS A 3 29.37 -11.49 -84.12
C LYS A 3 29.92 -10.50 -83.09
N ASP A 4 30.35 -9.31 -83.54
CA ASP A 4 30.94 -8.28 -82.67
C ASP A 4 29.90 -7.45 -81.88
N ALA A 5 28.63 -7.42 -82.31
CA ALA A 5 27.59 -6.64 -81.63
C ALA A 5 27.02 -7.33 -80.36
N VAL A 6 27.07 -8.67 -80.29
CA VAL A 6 26.55 -9.42 -79.13
C VAL A 6 27.55 -9.40 -77.96
N ASN A 7 28.85 -9.34 -78.25
CA ASN A 7 29.89 -9.30 -77.22
C ASN A 7 30.03 -7.92 -76.54
N LEU A 8 29.60 -6.84 -77.21
CA LEU A 8 29.61 -5.48 -76.65
C LEU A 8 28.48 -5.25 -75.64
N VAL A 9 27.31 -5.88 -75.83
CA VAL A 9 26.18 -5.74 -74.91
C VAL A 9 26.36 -6.59 -73.64
N GLN A 10 26.98 -7.77 -73.73
CA GLN A 10 27.25 -8.61 -72.54
C GLN A 10 28.39 -8.10 -71.63
N MET A 11 29.23 -7.17 -72.11
CA MET A 11 30.26 -6.55 -71.26
C MET A 11 29.79 -5.26 -70.54
N GLN A 12 28.66 -4.66 -70.93
CA GLN A 12 28.17 -3.40 -70.34
C GLN A 12 27.25 -3.58 -69.12
N GLU A 13 26.51 -4.70 -69.03
CA GLU A 13 25.64 -5.01 -67.88
C GLU A 13 26.38 -5.15 -66.54
N PRO A 14 27.52 -5.89 -66.44
CA PRO A 14 28.21 -6.02 -65.16
C PRO A 14 28.85 -4.70 -64.70
N THR A 15 29.24 -3.82 -65.63
CA THR A 15 29.82 -2.50 -65.28
C THR A 15 28.79 -1.52 -64.72
N LEU A 16 27.56 -1.52 -65.25
CA LEU A 16 26.47 -0.66 -64.76
C LEU A 16 25.99 -1.06 -63.35
N GLN A 17 25.89 -2.37 -63.08
CA GLN A 17 25.51 -2.87 -61.75
C GLN A 17 26.59 -2.61 -60.69
N LEU A 18 27.87 -2.70 -61.06
CA LEU A 18 28.98 -2.34 -60.16
C LEU A 18 28.97 -0.85 -59.82
N GLU A 19 28.63 0.00 -60.78
CA GLU A 19 28.54 1.44 -60.58
C GLU A 19 27.37 1.82 -59.65
N GLU A 20 26.18 1.21 -59.83
CA GLU A 20 25.05 1.42 -58.92
C GLU A 20 25.31 0.92 -57.50
N GLN A 21 25.94 -0.25 -57.35
CA GLN A 21 26.32 -0.77 -56.03
C GLN A 21 27.36 0.12 -55.34
N SER A 22 28.29 0.73 -56.10
CA SER A 22 29.26 1.66 -55.54
C SER A 22 28.61 2.96 -55.05
N LYS A 23 27.63 3.50 -55.80
CA LYS A 23 26.86 4.69 -55.40
C LYS A 23 26.01 4.43 -54.16
N LEU A 24 25.35 3.27 -54.07
CA LEU A 24 24.58 2.86 -52.88
C LEU A 24 25.45 2.71 -51.63
N LYS A 25 26.65 2.15 -51.76
CA LYS A 25 27.60 2.04 -50.64
C LYS A 25 28.06 3.42 -50.14
N LEU A 26 28.39 4.33 -51.07
CA LEU A 26 28.79 5.69 -50.73
C LEU A 26 27.66 6.46 -50.03
N VAL A 27 26.42 6.35 -50.50
CA VAL A 27 25.25 6.99 -49.85
C VAL A 27 24.99 6.42 -48.46
N ASN A 28 25.13 5.10 -48.28
CA ASN A 28 24.98 4.47 -46.96
C ASN A 28 26.10 4.87 -45.98
N GLU A 29 27.35 4.95 -46.42
CA GLU A 29 28.45 5.44 -45.58
C GLU A 29 28.28 6.92 -45.23
N GLU A 30 27.80 7.76 -46.15
CA GLU A 30 27.54 9.17 -45.89
C GLU A 30 26.40 9.35 -44.88
N ASN A 31 25.34 8.54 -44.98
CA ASN A 31 24.25 8.53 -44.00
C ASN A 31 24.71 8.03 -42.63
N LEU A 32 25.57 7.01 -42.58
CA LEU A 32 26.14 6.49 -41.34
C LEU A 32 27.01 7.57 -40.67
N ARG A 33 27.85 8.27 -41.44
CA ARG A 33 28.66 9.40 -40.95
C ARG A 33 27.80 10.55 -40.43
N LYS A 34 26.75 10.95 -41.15
CA LYS A 34 25.79 11.97 -40.68
C LYS A 34 25.09 11.54 -39.40
N GLN A 35 24.78 10.25 -39.26
CA GLN A 35 24.17 9.68 -38.06
C GLN A 35 25.17 9.71 -36.88
N GLU A 36 26.43 9.30 -37.08
CA GLU A 36 27.49 9.37 -36.07
C GLU A 36 27.81 10.80 -35.65
N GLU A 37 27.87 11.75 -36.59
CA GLU A 37 28.05 13.18 -36.31
C GLU A 37 26.87 13.77 -35.53
N SER A 38 25.63 13.37 -35.85
CA SER A 38 24.44 13.83 -35.10
C SER A 38 24.42 13.29 -33.67
N VAL A 39 24.83 12.02 -33.49
CA VAL A 39 24.98 11.38 -32.18
C VAL A 39 26.08 12.05 -31.37
N GLN A 40 27.24 12.35 -31.96
CA GLN A 40 28.31 13.09 -31.29
C GLN A 40 27.91 14.53 -30.92
N LYS A 41 27.21 15.25 -31.81
CA LYS A 41 26.67 16.60 -31.51
C LYS A 41 25.65 16.57 -30.38
N HIS A 42 24.80 15.54 -30.31
CA HIS A 42 23.87 15.35 -29.19
C HIS A 42 24.59 15.01 -27.89
N HIS A 43 25.62 14.14 -27.91
CA HIS A 43 26.43 13.85 -26.74
C HIS A 43 27.16 15.11 -26.24
N GLN A 44 27.79 15.89 -27.12
CA GLN A 44 28.48 17.12 -26.73
C GLN A 44 27.51 18.19 -26.20
N THR A 45 26.35 18.39 -26.85
CA THR A 45 25.32 19.32 -26.37
C THR A 45 24.76 18.88 -25.01
N PHE A 46 24.60 17.57 -24.79
CA PHE A 46 24.14 17.00 -23.52
C PHE A 46 25.19 17.13 -22.41
N PHE A 47 26.46 16.87 -22.70
CA PHE A 47 27.54 17.08 -21.72
C PHE A 47 27.79 18.56 -21.44
N ALA A 48 27.63 19.44 -22.43
CA ALA A 48 27.71 20.88 -22.26
C ALA A 48 26.55 21.39 -21.40
N SER A 49 25.32 20.91 -21.60
CA SER A 49 24.18 21.31 -20.76
C SER A 49 24.29 20.79 -19.32
N ILE A 50 24.83 19.58 -19.12
CA ILE A 50 25.16 19.07 -17.78
C ILE A 50 26.27 19.90 -17.14
N ARG A 51 27.35 20.22 -17.86
CA ARG A 51 28.46 20.99 -17.30
C ARG A 51 28.02 22.39 -16.92
N THR A 52 27.22 23.05 -17.78
CA THR A 52 26.60 24.35 -17.49
C THR A 52 25.63 24.26 -16.32
N ALA A 53 24.82 23.21 -16.23
CA ALA A 53 23.93 22.98 -15.10
C ALA A 53 24.71 22.76 -13.78
N VAL A 54 25.82 22.02 -13.82
CA VAL A 54 26.70 21.76 -12.68
C VAL A 54 27.47 23.01 -12.25
N THR A 55 27.96 23.84 -13.18
CA THR A 55 28.63 25.11 -12.85
C THR A 55 27.63 26.15 -12.31
N MET A 56 26.42 26.22 -12.87
CA MET A 56 25.34 27.04 -12.32
C MET A 56 24.84 26.54 -10.96
N PHE A 57 24.91 25.22 -10.71
CA PHE A 57 24.68 24.64 -9.38
C PHE A 57 25.80 24.99 -8.40
N GLY A 58 27.06 24.98 -8.83
CA GLY A 58 28.23 25.26 -8.00
C GLY A 58 28.26 26.68 -7.43
N GLU A 59 27.86 27.67 -8.23
CA GLU A 59 27.77 29.07 -7.77
C GLU A 59 26.57 29.30 -6.82
N ARG A 60 25.45 28.57 -7.02
CA ARG A 60 24.27 28.63 -6.14
C ARG A 60 24.39 27.77 -4.87
N PHE A 61 25.29 26.78 -4.82
CA PHE A 61 25.45 25.91 -3.65
C PHE A 61 25.96 26.65 -2.40
N ARG A 62 26.68 27.77 -2.56
CA ARG A 62 27.07 28.62 -1.41
C ARG A 62 25.89 29.36 -0.77
N ALA A 63 24.79 29.57 -1.51
CA ALA A 63 23.54 30.12 -0.97
C ALA A 63 22.60 29.04 -0.40
N PHE A 64 22.84 27.76 -0.72
CA PHE A 64 21.99 26.62 -0.38
C PHE A 64 22.02 26.23 1.11
N VAL A 65 23.02 26.70 1.87
CA VAL A 65 23.20 26.34 3.29
C VAL A 65 22.37 27.23 4.23
N THR A 66 21.79 28.33 3.75
CA THR A 66 21.20 29.35 4.63
C THR A 66 19.71 29.63 4.44
N ASP A 67 19.05 29.09 3.42
CA ASP A 67 17.69 29.55 3.06
C ASP A 67 16.69 28.40 2.78
N ARG A 68 15.53 28.44 3.45
CA ARG A 68 14.49 27.40 3.41
C ARG A 68 13.71 27.40 2.08
N ASP A 69 13.61 28.55 1.45
CA ASP A 69 12.84 28.71 0.21
C ASP A 69 13.59 28.14 -0.99
N THR A 70 14.93 28.24 -0.99
CA THR A 70 15.81 27.64 -1.99
C THR A 70 15.85 26.11 -1.90
N VAL A 71 15.81 25.53 -0.71
CA VAL A 71 15.69 24.07 -0.53
C VAL A 71 14.36 23.57 -1.11
N THR A 72 13.26 24.28 -0.85
CA THR A 72 11.93 23.93 -1.37
C THR A 72 11.88 24.01 -2.90
N ALA A 73 12.42 25.08 -3.49
CA ALA A 73 12.52 25.24 -4.93
C ALA A 73 13.38 24.16 -5.60
N THR A 74 14.44 23.70 -4.94
CA THR A 74 15.33 22.65 -5.46
C THR A 74 14.65 21.28 -5.44
N VAL A 75 13.90 20.96 -4.38
CA VAL A 75 13.13 19.71 -4.31
C VAL A 75 12.00 19.71 -5.35
N ILE A 76 11.32 20.85 -5.55
CA ILE A 76 10.32 21.00 -6.62
C ILE A 76 10.97 20.81 -8.00
N GLY A 77 12.13 21.45 -8.24
CA GLY A 77 12.88 21.33 -9.48
C GLY A 77 13.35 19.91 -9.79
N LEU A 78 13.89 19.19 -8.79
CA LEU A 78 14.28 17.79 -8.92
C LEU A 78 13.07 16.87 -9.15
N THR A 79 11.93 17.16 -8.51
CA THR A 79 10.70 16.40 -8.70
C THR A 79 10.14 16.61 -10.11
N LEU A 80 10.11 17.85 -10.60
CA LEU A 80 9.70 18.18 -11.97
C LEU A 80 10.64 17.58 -13.02
N LEU A 81 11.96 17.59 -12.78
CA LEU A 81 12.94 16.91 -13.63
C LEU A 81 12.72 15.40 -13.65
N ALA A 82 12.49 14.79 -12.48
CA ALA A 82 12.20 13.36 -12.41
C ALA A 82 10.90 13.00 -13.13
N VAL A 83 9.86 13.85 -13.05
CA VAL A 83 8.61 13.71 -13.82
C VAL A 83 8.86 13.89 -15.31
N GLY A 84 9.61 14.91 -15.72
CA GLY A 84 9.93 15.20 -17.13
C GLY A 84 10.76 14.10 -17.80
N VAL A 85 11.82 13.62 -17.14
CA VAL A 85 12.65 12.51 -17.63
C VAL A 85 11.86 11.21 -17.71
N LYS A 86 10.91 10.98 -16.79
CA LYS A 86 10.04 9.81 -16.77
C LYS A 86 8.95 9.87 -17.84
N SER A 87 8.49 11.06 -18.20
CA SER A 87 7.58 11.34 -19.31
C SER A 87 8.24 11.07 -20.67
N ALA A 88 9.51 11.49 -20.82
CA ALA A 88 10.25 11.35 -22.07
C ALA A 88 10.70 9.91 -22.40
N LYS A 89 10.91 9.04 -21.39
CA LYS A 89 11.39 7.66 -21.61
C LYS A 89 10.29 6.64 -21.89
N ASN A 90 9.07 6.86 -21.43
CA ASN A 90 7.94 5.92 -21.59
C ASN A 90 6.73 6.68 -22.13
N GLY A 91 6.55 6.71 -23.44
CA GLY A 91 5.38 7.30 -24.12
C GLY A 91 4.07 6.53 -23.86
N PHE A 92 3.65 6.43 -22.60
CA PHE A 92 2.37 5.87 -22.15
C PHE A 92 2.03 6.48 -20.78
N ILE A 93 1.23 7.54 -20.79
CA ILE A 93 0.83 8.29 -19.59
C ILE A 93 -0.69 8.29 -19.51
N GLU A 94 -1.26 7.17 -19.11
CA GLU A 94 -2.69 7.15 -18.73
C GLU A 94 -2.95 6.23 -17.53
N ALA A 95 -2.27 5.08 -17.43
CA ALA A 95 -2.47 4.15 -16.31
C ALA A 95 -1.73 4.53 -15.00
N ARG A 96 -0.78 5.46 -15.03
CA ARG A 96 0.12 5.73 -13.88
C ARG A 96 -0.31 6.92 -13.00
N LEU A 97 -1.24 7.75 -13.49
CA LEU A 97 -1.52 9.06 -12.89
C LEU A 97 -2.68 9.07 -11.90
N TRP A 98 -3.50 8.02 -11.85
CA TRP A 98 -4.75 8.04 -11.10
C TRP A 98 -4.89 6.82 -10.20
N LYS A 99 -5.16 7.08 -8.91
CA LYS A 99 -5.58 6.07 -7.94
C LYS A 99 -6.88 5.42 -8.44
N PRO A 100 -7.00 4.08 -8.48
CA PRO A 100 -8.26 3.43 -8.85
C PRO A 100 -9.37 3.82 -7.86
N SER A 101 -10.60 3.98 -8.35
CA SER A 101 -11.75 4.38 -7.53
C SER A 101 -12.06 3.41 -6.38
N LEU A 102 -11.63 2.15 -6.49
CA LEU A 102 -11.87 1.12 -5.46
C LEU A 102 -10.94 1.20 -4.27
N VAL A 103 -9.81 1.90 -4.43
CA VAL A 103 -8.81 1.95 -3.38
C VAL A 103 -9.28 2.99 -2.38
N SER A 104 -9.65 2.58 -1.17
CA SER A 104 -9.98 3.53 -0.11
C SER A 104 -8.70 4.21 0.39
N GLU A 105 -7.63 3.44 0.59
CA GLU A 105 -6.33 3.92 1.08
C GLU A 105 -5.15 3.29 0.34
N THR A 106 -4.07 4.05 0.12
CA THR A 106 -2.87 3.59 -0.58
C THR A 106 -1.62 4.29 -0.07
N SER A 107 -0.51 3.58 0.05
CA SER A 107 0.82 4.18 0.30
C SER A 107 1.51 4.74 -0.94
N SER A 108 0.98 4.44 -2.13
CA SER A 108 1.59 4.88 -3.39
C SER A 108 1.49 6.39 -3.51
N ILE A 109 2.65 7.04 -3.60
CA ILE A 109 2.76 8.48 -3.80
C ILE A 109 2.19 8.83 -5.17
N THR A 110 1.10 9.59 -5.19
CA THR A 110 0.51 10.09 -6.44
C THR A 110 1.32 11.28 -6.95
N VAL A 111 1.41 11.48 -8.28
CA VAL A 111 2.15 12.62 -8.85
C VAL A 111 1.61 13.95 -8.33
N LEU A 112 0.30 14.07 -8.14
CA LEU A 112 -0.34 15.24 -7.55
C LEU A 112 0.10 15.47 -6.09
N GLU A 113 0.17 14.42 -5.27
CA GLU A 113 0.64 14.49 -3.88
C GLU A 113 2.13 14.86 -3.80
N ALA A 114 2.95 14.34 -4.72
CA ALA A 114 4.37 14.71 -4.84
C ALA A 114 4.57 16.19 -5.22
N LEU A 115 3.66 16.76 -6.02
CA LEU A 115 3.69 18.18 -6.38
C LEU A 115 3.18 19.08 -5.24
N GLN A 116 2.12 18.67 -4.54
CA GLN A 116 1.53 19.44 -3.44
C GLN A 116 2.38 19.38 -2.16
N HIS A 117 3.03 18.25 -1.88
CA HIS A 117 3.78 18.01 -0.64
C HIS A 117 5.17 17.40 -0.87
N PRO A 118 6.08 18.08 -1.59
CA PRO A 118 7.39 17.54 -1.98
C PRO A 118 8.28 17.13 -0.80
N PHE A 119 8.24 17.90 0.30
CA PHE A 119 9.05 17.64 1.50
C PHE A 119 8.54 16.44 2.33
N GLN A 120 7.22 16.25 2.43
CA GLN A 120 6.66 15.11 3.15
C GLN A 120 6.90 13.81 2.38
N VAL A 121 6.78 13.87 1.06
CA VAL A 121 7.06 12.74 0.16
C VAL A 121 8.53 12.32 0.21
N SER A 122 9.48 13.28 0.20
CA SER A 122 10.90 12.94 0.33
C SER A 122 11.17 12.26 1.68
N ARG A 123 10.65 12.79 2.78
CA ARG A 123 10.79 12.17 4.11
C ARG A 123 10.23 10.75 4.13
N ARG A 124 9.03 10.52 3.60
CA ARG A 124 8.42 9.17 3.51
C ARG A 124 9.23 8.20 2.65
N LEU A 125 9.88 8.68 1.60
CA LEU A 125 10.75 7.87 0.73
C LEU A 125 12.07 7.47 1.42
N PHE A 126 12.57 8.29 2.35
CA PHE A 126 13.81 8.06 3.09
C PHE A 126 13.61 7.48 4.50
N SER A 127 12.38 7.35 4.99
CA SER A 127 12.08 6.70 6.27
C SER A 127 12.48 5.22 6.25
N ARG A 128 13.14 4.76 7.32
CA ARG A 128 13.51 3.35 7.51
C ARG A 128 12.25 2.49 7.75
N PRO A 129 12.27 1.20 7.36
CA PRO A 129 11.19 0.29 7.69
C PRO A 129 11.01 0.24 9.21
N GLN A 130 9.82 0.61 9.65
CA GLN A 130 9.38 0.59 11.04
C GLN A 130 9.19 -0.86 11.52
N ASP A 131 9.19 -1.09 12.84
CA ASP A 131 8.97 -2.44 13.38
C ASP A 131 7.57 -2.94 13.01
N MET A 132 7.51 -4.18 12.49
CA MET A 132 6.27 -4.78 11.99
C MET A 132 5.16 -4.85 13.05
N LEU A 133 5.56 -5.11 14.30
CA LEU A 133 4.66 -5.31 15.42
C LEU A 133 4.51 -4.06 16.28
N GLU A 134 5.03 -2.92 15.82
CA GLU A 134 4.85 -1.68 16.55
C GLU A 134 3.35 -1.35 16.63
N GLY A 135 2.84 -1.26 17.86
CA GLY A 135 1.43 -0.99 18.13
C GLY A 135 0.49 -2.19 17.94
N VAL A 136 1.02 -3.41 17.72
CA VAL A 136 0.23 -4.63 17.54
C VAL A 136 0.57 -5.62 18.65
N VAL A 137 -0.42 -5.98 19.46
CA VAL A 137 -0.32 -7.01 20.50
C VAL A 137 -1.10 -8.23 20.02
N LEU A 138 -0.44 -9.39 20.01
CA LEU A 138 -0.99 -10.67 19.58
C LEU A 138 -0.51 -11.76 20.52
N HIS A 139 -1.20 -12.89 20.52
CA HIS A 139 -0.77 -14.11 21.18
C HIS A 139 0.62 -14.55 20.68
N PRO A 140 1.54 -15.03 21.54
CA PRO A 140 2.90 -15.40 21.15
C PRO A 140 2.97 -16.35 19.94
N SER A 141 2.07 -17.34 19.88
CA SER A 141 2.02 -18.29 18.75
C SER A 141 1.58 -17.63 17.44
N LEU A 142 0.64 -16.68 17.49
CA LEU A 142 0.22 -15.92 16.32
C LEU A 142 1.30 -14.93 15.91
N GLU A 143 1.96 -14.29 16.88
CA GLU A 143 3.07 -13.35 16.68
C GLU A 143 4.22 -14.02 15.92
N GLU A 144 4.59 -15.25 16.29
CA GLU A 144 5.62 -16.02 15.60
C GLU A 144 5.24 -16.29 14.13
N ARG A 145 4.02 -16.78 13.88
CA ARG A 145 3.53 -17.04 12.51
C ARG A 145 3.49 -15.76 11.68
N VAL A 146 3.07 -14.67 12.29
CA VAL A 146 3.02 -13.33 11.70
C VAL A 146 4.43 -12.86 11.31
N ARG A 147 5.42 -13.02 12.18
CA ARG A 147 6.82 -12.67 11.91
C ARG A 147 7.39 -13.52 10.77
N ASP A 148 7.11 -14.83 10.74
CA ASP A 148 7.54 -15.71 9.65
C ASP A 148 6.97 -15.25 8.30
N ILE A 149 5.68 -14.91 8.24
CA ILE A 149 5.05 -14.39 7.02
C ILE A 149 5.71 -13.10 6.55
N ALA A 150 6.07 -12.21 7.47
CA ALA A 150 6.71 -10.95 7.13
C ALA A 150 8.15 -11.13 6.62
N ILE A 151 8.93 -11.99 7.29
CA ILE A 151 10.29 -12.33 6.87
C ILE A 151 10.26 -13.02 5.50
N THR A 152 9.37 -14.00 5.32
CA THR A 152 9.22 -14.71 4.04
C THR A 152 8.77 -13.77 2.93
N THR A 153 7.84 -12.85 3.19
CA THR A 153 7.38 -11.85 2.20
C THR A 153 8.51 -10.91 1.80
N ARG A 154 9.27 -10.39 2.78
CA ARG A 154 10.43 -9.52 2.53
C ARG A 154 11.51 -10.24 1.72
N ASN A 155 11.83 -11.48 2.08
CA ASN A 155 12.83 -12.29 1.36
C ASN A 155 12.36 -12.65 -0.05
N THR A 156 11.07 -12.99 -0.21
CA THR A 156 10.45 -13.26 -1.52
C THR A 156 10.59 -12.06 -2.43
N LYS A 157 10.32 -10.86 -1.92
CA LYS A 157 10.50 -9.63 -2.68
C LYS A 157 11.95 -9.41 -3.11
N GLN A 158 12.92 -9.59 -2.20
CA GLN A 158 14.34 -9.42 -2.52
C GLN A 158 14.79 -10.40 -3.60
N ASN A 159 14.27 -11.63 -3.58
CA ASN A 159 14.59 -12.67 -4.54
C ASN A 159 13.66 -12.69 -5.77
N SER A 160 12.77 -11.71 -5.94
CA SER A 160 11.78 -11.64 -7.02
C SER A 160 10.91 -12.91 -7.16
N GLY A 161 10.63 -13.57 -6.04
CA GLY A 161 9.79 -14.77 -5.99
C GLY A 161 8.29 -14.46 -6.08
N LEU A 162 7.49 -15.52 -6.09
CA LEU A 162 6.03 -15.43 -6.13
C LEU A 162 5.47 -15.18 -4.72
N TYR A 163 4.64 -14.15 -4.56
CA TYR A 163 4.01 -13.87 -3.28
C TYR A 163 2.97 -14.93 -2.90
N ARG A 164 2.83 -15.14 -1.60
CA ARG A 164 1.81 -16.01 -1.01
C ARG A 164 0.56 -15.21 -0.72
N ASN A 165 -0.61 -15.75 -1.04
CA ASN A 165 -1.89 -15.12 -0.70
C ASN A 165 -2.29 -15.46 0.74
N VAL A 166 -2.76 -14.47 1.48
CA VAL A 166 -3.07 -14.60 2.92
C VAL A 166 -4.54 -14.33 3.17
N LEU A 167 -5.20 -15.17 3.97
CA LEU A 167 -6.52 -14.93 4.53
C LEU A 167 -6.41 -14.61 6.03
N LEU A 168 -6.87 -13.44 6.42
CA LEU A 168 -7.03 -12.99 7.79
C LEU A 168 -8.50 -13.14 8.17
N TYR A 169 -8.80 -13.90 9.23
CA TYR A 169 -10.18 -14.07 9.67
C TYR A 169 -10.37 -13.90 11.18
N GLY A 170 -11.62 -13.77 11.61
CA GLY A 170 -12.03 -13.64 13.01
C GLY A 170 -12.90 -12.39 13.28
N PRO A 171 -13.19 -12.07 14.55
CA PRO A 171 -14.05 -10.97 14.92
C PRO A 171 -13.54 -9.59 14.45
N PRO A 172 -14.45 -8.61 14.25
CA PRO A 172 -14.07 -7.26 13.90
C PRO A 172 -13.31 -6.57 15.03
N GLY A 173 -12.41 -5.64 14.70
CA GLY A 173 -11.68 -4.88 15.70
C GLY A 173 -10.46 -5.58 16.32
N THR A 174 -10.06 -6.74 15.81
CA THR A 174 -8.85 -7.50 16.21
C THR A 174 -7.58 -7.10 15.45
N GLY A 175 -7.62 -6.01 14.67
CA GLY A 175 -6.42 -5.46 14.03
C GLY A 175 -6.00 -6.07 12.70
N LYS A 176 -6.86 -6.84 12.01
CA LYS A 176 -6.56 -7.45 10.68
C LYS A 176 -6.06 -6.42 9.65
N THR A 177 -6.76 -5.29 9.53
CA THR A 177 -6.41 -4.19 8.61
C THR A 177 -5.10 -3.51 9.01
N LEU A 178 -4.84 -3.36 10.32
CA LEU A 178 -3.59 -2.80 10.84
C LEU A 178 -2.41 -3.73 10.53
N PHE A 179 -2.59 -5.04 10.73
CA PHE A 179 -1.60 -6.05 10.38
C PHE A 179 -1.25 -6.01 8.89
N ALA A 180 -2.24 -5.95 8.00
CA ALA A 180 -1.99 -5.88 6.55
C ALA A 180 -1.16 -4.65 6.15
N LYS A 181 -1.44 -3.48 6.77
CA LYS A 181 -0.63 -2.26 6.57
C LYS A 181 0.79 -2.44 7.06
N ASN A 182 0.97 -2.95 8.27
CA ASN A 182 2.30 -3.15 8.85
C ASN A 182 3.12 -4.17 8.06
N LEU A 183 2.48 -5.23 7.56
CA LEU A 183 3.12 -6.23 6.70
C LEU A 183 3.65 -5.61 5.39
N ALA A 184 2.88 -4.73 4.76
CA ALA A 184 3.30 -4.01 3.57
C ALA A 184 4.50 -3.09 3.88
N LEU A 185 4.41 -2.30 4.95
CA LEU A 185 5.46 -1.38 5.37
C LEU A 185 6.76 -2.09 5.72
N TYR A 186 6.69 -3.17 6.50
CA TYR A 186 7.86 -3.99 6.87
C TYR A 186 8.52 -4.66 5.66
N SER A 187 7.71 -5.12 4.71
CA SER A 187 8.18 -5.70 3.44
C SER A 187 8.63 -4.63 2.44
N GLY A 188 8.45 -3.34 2.77
CA GLY A 188 8.70 -2.19 1.90
C GLY A 188 7.84 -2.15 0.64
N MET A 189 6.74 -2.91 0.62
CA MET A 189 5.78 -2.96 -0.49
C MET A 189 4.86 -1.75 -0.40
N ASP A 190 4.30 -1.34 -1.54
CA ASP A 190 3.17 -0.42 -1.51
C ASP A 190 1.93 -1.18 -1.01
N TYR A 191 0.96 -0.52 -0.37
CA TYR A 191 -0.33 -1.13 -0.04
C TYR A 191 -1.48 -0.45 -0.77
N ALA A 192 -2.55 -1.20 -1.00
CA ALA A 192 -3.85 -0.69 -1.39
C ALA A 192 -4.94 -1.43 -0.63
N ILE A 193 -5.86 -0.67 -0.05
CA ILE A 193 -6.99 -1.20 0.71
C ILE A 193 -8.26 -1.01 -0.11
N THR A 194 -9.05 -2.06 -0.21
CA THR A 194 -10.35 -2.10 -0.88
C THR A 194 -11.35 -2.77 0.05
N THR A 195 -12.62 -2.37 0.03
CA THR A 195 -13.67 -3.03 0.81
C THR A 195 -14.49 -3.94 -0.11
N GLY A 196 -14.77 -5.17 0.33
CA GLY A 196 -15.62 -6.11 -0.41
C GLY A 196 -17.05 -5.60 -0.58
N GLU A 197 -17.57 -4.85 0.38
CA GLU A 197 -18.89 -4.23 0.30
C GLU A 197 -18.97 -3.16 -0.81
N ASP A 198 -18.00 -2.25 -0.87
CA ASP A 198 -17.91 -1.23 -1.92
C ASP A 198 -17.90 -1.88 -3.31
N LEU A 199 -17.13 -2.95 -3.45
CA LEU A 199 -17.03 -3.77 -4.66
C LEU A 199 -18.35 -4.42 -5.07
N ALA A 200 -19.12 -4.91 -4.09
CA ALA A 200 -20.40 -5.54 -4.34
C ALA A 200 -21.44 -4.54 -4.84
N LEU A 201 -21.35 -3.28 -4.42
CA LEU A 201 -22.29 -2.21 -4.78
C LEU A 201 -22.02 -1.55 -6.14
N MET A 202 -20.84 -1.75 -6.75
CA MET A 202 -20.44 -1.07 -7.99
C MET A 202 -21.25 -1.45 -9.24
N GLY A 203 -22.04 -2.52 -9.18
CA GLY A 203 -22.85 -2.99 -10.31
C GLY A 203 -22.04 -3.18 -11.59
N ARG A 204 -22.45 -2.51 -12.68
CA ARG A 204 -21.82 -2.62 -14.01
C ARG A 204 -20.35 -2.18 -14.04
N GLU A 205 -20.00 -1.19 -13.23
CA GLU A 205 -18.66 -0.61 -13.23
C GLU A 205 -17.63 -1.49 -12.51
N GLY A 206 -18.11 -2.41 -11.66
CA GLY A 206 -17.26 -3.29 -10.87
C GLY A 206 -16.24 -4.07 -11.70
N VAL A 207 -16.61 -4.55 -12.89
CA VAL A 207 -15.69 -5.31 -13.76
C VAL A 207 -14.53 -4.45 -14.25
N THR A 208 -14.83 -3.27 -14.79
CA THR A 208 -13.83 -2.32 -15.28
C THR A 208 -12.91 -1.85 -14.16
N ALA A 209 -13.52 -1.58 -13.00
CA ALA A 209 -12.85 -1.23 -11.77
C ALA A 209 -11.84 -2.33 -11.35
N MET A 210 -12.26 -3.60 -11.35
CA MET A 210 -11.38 -4.73 -11.06
C MET A 210 -10.19 -4.84 -12.02
N HIS A 211 -10.42 -4.67 -13.33
CA HIS A 211 -9.32 -4.67 -14.30
C HIS A 211 -8.31 -3.56 -14.00
N LYS A 212 -8.78 -2.32 -13.79
CA LYS A 212 -7.91 -1.19 -13.45
C LYS A 212 -7.11 -1.42 -12.17
N LEU A 213 -7.72 -2.03 -11.15
CA LEU A 213 -7.06 -2.33 -9.88
C LEU A 213 -5.88 -3.29 -10.08
N PHE A 214 -6.07 -4.39 -10.81
CA PHE A 214 -5.01 -5.37 -11.05
C PHE A 214 -3.94 -4.85 -12.04
N ASP A 215 -4.32 -4.07 -13.04
CA ASP A 215 -3.36 -3.43 -13.95
C ASP A 215 -2.46 -2.45 -13.19
N TRP A 216 -3.04 -1.69 -12.27
CA TRP A 216 -2.31 -0.80 -11.38
C TRP A 216 -1.40 -1.60 -10.43
N ALA A 217 -1.88 -2.70 -9.85
CA ALA A 217 -1.10 -3.60 -9.01
C ALA A 217 0.14 -4.16 -9.73
N ASN A 218 -0.03 -4.58 -10.99
CA ASN A 218 1.07 -5.10 -11.82
C ASN A 218 2.10 -4.02 -12.21
N THR A 219 1.70 -2.75 -12.19
CA THR A 219 2.56 -1.61 -12.52
C THR A 219 3.45 -1.17 -11.35
N SER A 220 3.16 -1.62 -10.11
CA SER A 220 3.98 -1.25 -8.95
C SER A 220 5.41 -1.80 -9.06
N ARG A 221 6.39 -0.92 -8.86
CA ARG A 221 7.83 -1.27 -8.88
C ARG A 221 8.31 -1.90 -7.58
N ARG A 222 7.67 -1.56 -6.46
CA ARG A 222 8.04 -2.03 -5.11
C ARG A 222 7.34 -3.31 -4.71
N GLY A 223 6.45 -3.80 -5.57
CA GLY A 223 5.43 -4.78 -5.23
C GLY A 223 4.27 -4.12 -4.50
N LEU A 224 3.05 -4.61 -4.72
CA LEU A 224 1.83 -4.10 -4.07
C LEU A 224 1.19 -5.17 -3.18
N LEU A 225 0.89 -4.85 -1.94
CA LEU A 225 0.00 -5.61 -1.08
C LEU A 225 -1.43 -5.11 -1.30
N LEU A 226 -2.28 -5.92 -1.91
CA LEU A 226 -3.69 -5.65 -2.11
C LEU A 226 -4.49 -6.27 -0.96
N PHE A 227 -5.00 -5.43 -0.06
CA PHE A 227 -5.83 -5.84 1.06
C PHE A 227 -7.31 -5.61 0.75
N MET A 228 -8.11 -6.68 0.76
CA MET A 228 -9.56 -6.63 0.64
C MET A 228 -10.21 -6.89 2.00
N ASP A 229 -10.75 -5.84 2.63
CA ASP A 229 -11.49 -5.97 3.88
C ASP A 229 -12.92 -6.44 3.62
N ASP A 230 -13.54 -7.14 4.57
CA ASP A 230 -14.88 -7.75 4.43
C ASP A 230 -15.08 -8.50 3.09
N ALA A 231 -14.08 -9.29 2.71
CA ALA A 231 -14.03 -10.00 1.43
C ALA A 231 -15.20 -10.98 1.25
N ASP A 232 -15.83 -11.47 2.33
CA ASP A 232 -17.04 -12.29 2.25
C ASP A 232 -18.24 -11.54 1.67
N ALA A 233 -18.33 -10.22 1.79
CA ALA A 233 -19.39 -9.45 1.12
C ALA A 233 -19.30 -9.58 -0.41
N PHE A 234 -18.08 -9.62 -0.96
CA PHE A 234 -17.84 -9.73 -2.40
C PHE A 234 -17.65 -11.18 -2.89
N LEU A 235 -17.03 -12.05 -2.11
CA LEU A 235 -16.57 -13.39 -2.54
C LEU A 235 -17.44 -14.54 -1.98
N ARG A 236 -18.64 -14.23 -1.51
CA ARG A 236 -19.59 -15.21 -0.97
C ARG A 236 -19.98 -16.30 -1.98
N LYS A 237 -20.25 -17.49 -1.45
CA LYS A 237 -20.73 -18.64 -2.22
C LYS A 237 -22.04 -18.30 -2.93
N ARG A 238 -22.12 -18.71 -4.20
CA ARG A 238 -23.25 -18.48 -5.12
C ARG A 238 -24.53 -19.05 -4.50
N ALA A 239 -25.50 -18.20 -4.18
CA ALA A 239 -26.90 -18.61 -4.15
C ALA A 239 -27.40 -18.58 -5.60
N THR A 240 -27.66 -19.76 -6.15
CA THR A 240 -28.38 -19.94 -7.40
C THR A 240 -29.77 -19.37 -7.22
N GLU A 241 -30.09 -18.24 -7.87
CA GLU A 241 -31.38 -17.96 -8.55
C GLU A 241 -31.65 -16.48 -8.90
N ASP A 242 -30.92 -15.51 -8.33
CA ASP A 242 -31.27 -14.10 -8.61
C ASP A 242 -30.55 -13.46 -9.81
N ILE A 243 -31.35 -12.93 -10.74
CA ILE A 243 -30.92 -12.09 -11.88
C ILE A 243 -30.28 -10.78 -11.38
N SER A 244 -30.69 -10.28 -10.20
CA SER A 244 -30.16 -9.05 -9.57
C SER A 244 -28.66 -9.09 -9.30
N ASN A 245 -28.08 -10.30 -9.17
CA ASN A 245 -26.66 -10.50 -8.88
C ASN A 245 -25.77 -10.76 -10.10
N TYR A 246 -26.26 -10.55 -11.34
CA TYR A 246 -25.45 -10.79 -12.55
C TYR A 246 -24.14 -9.98 -12.55
N HIS A 247 -24.21 -8.67 -12.28
CA HIS A 247 -23.03 -7.81 -12.32
C HIS A 247 -21.98 -8.17 -11.26
N LEU A 248 -22.43 -8.53 -10.06
CA LEU A 248 -21.58 -9.06 -8.99
C LEU A 248 -20.86 -10.33 -9.44
N ARG A 249 -21.58 -11.27 -10.08
CA ARG A 249 -20.97 -12.51 -10.61
C ARG A 249 -19.90 -12.23 -11.66
N VAL A 250 -20.13 -11.27 -12.56
CA VAL A 250 -19.12 -10.92 -13.58
C VAL A 250 -17.89 -10.30 -12.93
N ALA A 251 -18.07 -9.42 -11.93
CA ALA A 251 -16.95 -8.83 -11.18
C ALA A 251 -16.16 -9.88 -10.40
N GLN A 252 -16.84 -10.83 -9.72
CA GLN A 252 -16.21 -11.97 -9.05
C GLN A 252 -15.39 -12.81 -10.03
N ASN A 253 -15.93 -13.11 -11.21
CA ASN A 253 -15.21 -13.86 -12.25
C ASN A 253 -13.98 -13.09 -12.76
N ALA A 254 -14.06 -11.76 -12.88
CA ALA A 254 -12.91 -10.94 -13.22
C ALA A 254 -11.81 -11.03 -12.16
N PHE A 255 -12.18 -10.96 -10.87
CA PHE A 255 -11.24 -11.19 -9.76
C PHE A 255 -10.60 -12.58 -9.81
N LEU A 256 -11.39 -13.62 -10.03
CA LEU A 256 -10.92 -15.00 -10.19
C LEU A 256 -10.05 -15.19 -11.44
N LYS A 257 -10.17 -14.34 -12.46
CA LYS A 257 -9.27 -14.41 -13.61
C LYS A 257 -7.87 -13.89 -13.26
N HIS A 258 -7.80 -12.76 -12.55
CA HIS A 258 -6.53 -12.12 -12.17
C HIS A 258 -5.78 -12.82 -11.04
N THR A 259 -6.49 -13.59 -10.21
CA THR A 259 -5.90 -14.32 -9.07
C THR A 259 -5.64 -15.79 -9.36
N LYS A 260 -5.70 -16.22 -10.64
CA LYS A 260 -5.54 -17.64 -11.02
C LYS A 260 -4.12 -18.14 -10.76
N GLU A 261 -3.13 -17.29 -10.98
CA GLU A 261 -1.72 -17.59 -10.81
C GLU A 261 -1.15 -16.69 -9.72
N ARG A 262 -0.10 -17.17 -9.06
CA ARG A 262 0.64 -16.34 -8.10
C ARG A 262 1.38 -15.25 -8.86
N SER A 263 1.42 -14.05 -8.27
CA SER A 263 2.11 -12.90 -8.86
C SER A 263 3.41 -12.62 -8.12
N ASN A 264 4.45 -12.21 -8.85
CA ASN A 264 5.64 -11.59 -8.28
C ASN A 264 5.52 -10.05 -8.19
N LYS A 265 4.38 -9.49 -8.63
CA LYS A 265 4.10 -8.05 -8.59
C LYS A 265 3.21 -7.65 -7.45
N PHE A 266 2.25 -8.50 -7.08
CA PHE A 266 1.35 -8.20 -5.99
C PHE A 266 1.12 -9.40 -5.07
N MET A 267 0.85 -9.10 -3.81
CA MET A 267 0.42 -10.02 -2.78
C MET A 267 -1.05 -9.75 -2.47
N LEU A 268 -1.89 -10.78 -2.47
CA LEU A 268 -3.29 -10.65 -2.08
C LEU A 268 -3.46 -10.98 -0.60
N VAL A 269 -4.10 -10.09 0.15
CA VAL A 269 -4.50 -10.30 1.54
C VAL A 269 -6.01 -10.09 1.66
N LEU A 270 -6.74 -11.11 2.12
CA LEU A 270 -8.20 -11.08 2.27
C LEU A 270 -8.55 -11.01 3.76
N GLY A 271 -9.39 -10.07 4.16
CA GLY A 271 -10.01 -10.00 5.49
C GLY A 271 -11.42 -10.57 5.43
N SER A 272 -11.79 -11.49 6.31
CA SER A 272 -13.16 -12.00 6.36
C SER A 272 -13.64 -12.29 7.78
N ARG A 273 -14.93 -12.06 8.03
CA ARG A 273 -15.57 -12.43 9.31
C ARG A 273 -16.00 -13.88 9.33
N HIS A 274 -16.41 -14.41 8.18
CA HIS A 274 -16.95 -15.75 8.02
C HIS A 274 -16.25 -16.49 6.87
N PRO A 275 -15.04 -17.06 7.12
CA PRO A 275 -14.26 -17.70 6.07
C PRO A 275 -15.01 -18.88 5.41
N GLN A 276 -15.96 -19.52 6.10
CA GLN A 276 -16.75 -20.63 5.58
C GLN A 276 -17.73 -20.22 4.46
N GLN A 277 -18.05 -18.92 4.37
CA GLN A 277 -18.96 -18.38 3.36
C GLN A 277 -18.25 -18.08 2.04
N LEU A 278 -16.92 -18.10 2.00
CA LEU A 278 -16.14 -17.81 0.81
C LEU A 278 -16.33 -18.91 -0.26
N HIS A 279 -16.20 -18.52 -1.51
CA HIS A 279 -16.26 -19.45 -2.64
C HIS A 279 -15.11 -20.46 -2.60
N ARG A 280 -15.36 -21.73 -2.97
CA ARG A 280 -14.33 -22.80 -2.99
C ARG A 280 -13.09 -22.39 -3.79
N ASP A 281 -13.28 -21.84 -4.99
CA ASP A 281 -12.17 -21.36 -5.85
C ASP A 281 -11.25 -20.34 -5.16
N ILE A 282 -11.71 -19.63 -4.12
CA ILE A 282 -10.89 -18.72 -3.34
C ILE A 282 -10.02 -19.47 -2.33
N HIS A 283 -10.57 -20.49 -1.67
CA HIS A 283 -9.82 -21.35 -0.75
C HIS A 283 -8.62 -22.02 -1.42
N ASP A 284 -8.80 -22.50 -2.66
CA ASP A 284 -7.72 -23.16 -3.42
C ASP A 284 -6.57 -22.20 -3.79
N ARG A 285 -6.77 -20.88 -3.64
CA ARG A 285 -5.80 -19.83 -3.99
C ARG A 285 -5.16 -19.17 -2.78
N ILE A 286 -5.60 -19.51 -1.58
CA ILE A 286 -5.05 -19.00 -0.32
C ILE A 286 -3.95 -19.94 0.14
N ASP A 287 -2.77 -19.39 0.37
CA ASP A 287 -1.60 -20.15 0.82
C ASP A 287 -1.51 -20.20 2.34
N VAL A 288 -1.92 -19.12 3.00
CA VAL A 288 -1.78 -18.96 4.45
C VAL A 288 -3.07 -18.44 5.04
N ILE A 289 -3.51 -19.09 6.11
CA ILE A 289 -4.69 -18.69 6.87
C ILE A 289 -4.24 -18.28 8.28
N LEU A 290 -4.60 -17.07 8.69
CA LEU A 290 -4.35 -16.51 10.02
C LEU A 290 -5.66 -16.18 10.72
N HIS A 291 -5.83 -16.77 11.90
CA HIS A 291 -6.92 -16.44 12.79
C HIS A 291 -6.50 -15.31 13.72
N PHE A 292 -7.36 -14.30 13.86
CA PHE A 292 -7.21 -13.21 14.83
C PHE A 292 -8.35 -13.33 15.82
N ASP A 293 -8.03 -13.91 16.98
CA ASP A 293 -8.91 -14.08 18.12
C ASP A 293 -9.10 -12.77 18.89
N LEU A 294 -10.08 -12.78 19.80
CA LEU A 294 -10.16 -11.75 20.84
C LEU A 294 -8.93 -11.87 21.76
N PRO A 295 -8.41 -10.75 22.27
CA PRO A 295 -7.27 -10.75 23.16
C PRO A 295 -7.60 -11.42 24.50
N TRP A 296 -6.65 -12.19 25.02
CA TRP A 296 -6.73 -12.84 26.34
C TRP A 296 -6.28 -11.85 27.43
N SER A 297 -6.47 -12.18 28.72
CA SER A 297 -6.15 -11.28 29.85
C SER A 297 -4.73 -10.68 29.78
N GLU A 298 -3.71 -11.49 29.50
CA GLU A 298 -2.32 -11.00 29.35
C GLU A 298 -2.16 -10.02 28.17
N GLU A 299 -2.87 -10.25 27.07
CA GLU A 299 -2.83 -9.39 25.89
C GLU A 299 -3.64 -8.11 26.10
N LEU A 300 -4.77 -8.20 26.82
CA LEU A 300 -5.59 -7.08 27.24
C LEU A 300 -4.79 -6.11 28.10
N GLU A 301 -4.04 -6.60 29.09
CA GLU A 301 -3.17 -5.78 29.92
C GLU A 301 -2.13 -5.03 29.06
N ARG A 302 -1.48 -5.74 28.14
CA ARG A 302 -0.51 -5.15 27.20
C ARG A 302 -1.16 -4.10 26.28
N LEU A 303 -2.38 -4.35 25.79
CA LEU A 303 -3.14 -3.42 24.97
C LEU A 303 -3.56 -2.17 25.77
N LEU A 304 -4.05 -2.35 26.99
CA LEU A 304 -4.41 -1.26 27.90
C LEU A 304 -3.21 -0.37 28.17
N ARG A 305 -2.07 -0.95 28.57
CA ARG A 305 -0.81 -0.23 28.80
C ARG A 305 -0.37 0.54 27.54
N MET A 306 -0.42 -0.10 26.38
CA MET A 306 -0.03 0.52 25.10
C MET A 306 -0.93 1.71 24.72
N TYR A 307 -2.25 1.54 24.79
CA TYR A 307 -3.18 2.61 24.43
C TYR A 307 -3.19 3.73 25.46
N PHE A 308 -3.06 3.41 26.74
CA PHE A 308 -2.95 4.41 27.79
C PHE A 308 -1.66 5.22 27.65
N ASP A 309 -0.52 4.59 27.34
CA ASP A 309 0.70 5.33 27.02
C ASP A 309 0.50 6.27 25.83
N LYS A 310 -0.13 5.76 24.76
CA LYS A 310 -0.37 6.53 23.55
C LYS A 310 -1.30 7.73 23.75
N TYR A 311 -2.42 7.55 24.45
CA TYR A 311 -3.48 8.56 24.57
C TYR A 311 -3.36 9.41 25.83
N VAL A 312 -2.71 8.92 26.88
CA VAL A 312 -2.65 9.60 28.18
C VAL A 312 -1.24 10.07 28.47
N LEU A 313 -0.20 9.23 28.34
CA LEU A 313 1.18 9.59 28.71
C LEU A 313 1.91 10.45 27.65
N LYS A 314 1.84 10.09 26.36
CA LYS A 314 2.51 10.87 25.30
C LYS A 314 2.04 12.33 25.24
N PRO A 315 0.74 12.65 25.37
CA PRO A 315 0.28 14.04 25.44
C PRO A 315 0.83 14.85 26.62
N LEU A 316 1.21 14.19 27.73
CA LEU A 316 1.89 14.85 28.86
C LEU A 316 3.30 15.29 28.47
N THR A 317 3.99 14.44 27.71
CA THR A 317 5.41 14.61 27.35
C THR A 317 5.58 15.60 26.19
N GLU A 318 4.63 15.65 25.25
CA GLU A 318 4.67 16.51 24.06
C GLU A 318 4.20 17.97 24.32
N GLY A 319 4.03 18.37 25.58
CA GLY A 319 3.84 19.78 25.96
C GLY A 319 2.41 20.31 25.87
N LYS A 320 1.40 19.44 25.70
CA LYS A 320 -0.02 19.85 25.82
C LYS A 320 -0.42 19.85 27.31
N GLN A 321 -0.10 20.95 28.00
CA GLN A 321 -0.21 21.21 29.46
C GLN A 321 -1.58 20.98 30.16
N ARG A 322 -2.58 20.38 29.52
CA ARG A 322 -3.93 20.23 30.08
C ARG A 322 -4.24 18.89 30.73
N LEU A 323 -3.33 17.92 30.67
CA LEU A 323 -3.54 16.63 31.29
C LEU A 323 -2.54 16.44 32.44
N LYS A 324 -3.01 15.92 33.56
CA LYS A 324 -2.20 15.54 34.72
C LYS A 324 -2.69 14.18 35.20
N LEU A 325 -1.77 13.36 35.70
CA LEU A 325 -2.10 12.05 36.25
C LEU A 325 -2.04 12.10 37.78
N ALA A 326 -3.05 11.53 38.42
CA ALA A 326 -2.96 11.19 39.84
C ALA A 326 -1.95 10.04 40.02
N PRO A 327 -1.18 10.01 41.11
CA PRO A 327 -0.35 8.85 41.45
C PRO A 327 -1.26 7.63 41.66
N LEU A 328 -1.03 6.60 40.87
CA LEU A 328 -1.84 5.39 40.77
C LEU A 328 -0.90 4.19 40.67
N ASP A 329 -1.25 3.09 41.33
CA ASP A 329 -0.61 1.81 41.07
C ASP A 329 -1.21 1.20 39.80
N TYR A 330 -0.59 1.53 38.68
CA TYR A 330 -1.08 1.14 37.38
C TYR A 330 -1.00 -0.38 37.14
N GLU A 331 -0.08 -1.12 37.77
CA GLU A 331 0.07 -2.55 37.52
C GLU A 331 -1.14 -3.35 38.05
N SER A 332 -1.48 -3.18 39.32
CA SER A 332 -2.69 -3.81 39.88
C SER A 332 -3.98 -3.34 39.20
N LYS A 333 -4.01 -2.10 38.70
CA LYS A 333 -5.19 -1.57 38.04
C LYS A 333 -5.42 -2.16 36.65
N TRP A 334 -4.36 -2.43 35.90
CA TRP A 334 -4.51 -3.07 34.58
C TRP A 334 -4.99 -4.51 34.70
N GLU A 335 -4.55 -5.23 35.74
CA GLU A 335 -5.02 -6.58 36.05
C GLU A 335 -6.54 -6.56 36.29
N GLU A 336 -7.03 -5.70 37.20
CA GLU A 336 -8.47 -5.53 37.49
C GLU A 336 -9.28 -5.18 36.23
N ILE A 337 -8.84 -4.17 35.47
CA ILE A 337 -9.56 -3.74 34.25
C ILE A 337 -9.53 -4.83 33.19
N SER A 338 -8.44 -5.60 33.08
CA SER A 338 -8.33 -6.68 32.09
C SER A 338 -9.33 -7.81 32.36
N GLU A 339 -9.56 -8.16 33.63
CA GLU A 339 -10.57 -9.15 34.02
C GLU A 339 -11.99 -8.64 33.72
N MET A 340 -12.26 -7.37 34.02
CA MET A 340 -13.56 -6.75 33.77
C MET A 340 -13.88 -6.54 32.28
N THR A 341 -12.85 -6.43 31.44
CA THR A 341 -12.97 -6.18 29.99
C THR A 341 -12.74 -7.42 29.13
N ASP A 342 -12.80 -8.60 29.75
CA ASP A 342 -12.70 -9.86 29.03
C ASP A 342 -13.77 -9.98 27.91
N GLY A 343 -13.35 -10.53 26.77
CA GLY A 343 -14.18 -10.62 25.57
C GLY A 343 -14.32 -9.33 24.75
N MET A 344 -13.70 -8.22 25.15
CA MET A 344 -13.66 -7.00 24.33
C MET A 344 -12.61 -7.08 23.22
N SER A 345 -12.92 -6.48 22.07
CA SER A 345 -11.97 -6.37 20.96
C SER A 345 -10.91 -5.29 21.19
N GLY A 346 -9.74 -5.42 20.56
CA GLY A 346 -8.69 -4.39 20.64
C GLY A 346 -9.15 -2.98 20.19
N ARG A 347 -10.15 -2.89 19.29
CA ARG A 347 -10.80 -1.63 18.92
C ARG A 347 -11.60 -1.03 20.09
N GLU A 348 -12.32 -1.85 20.85
CA GLU A 348 -13.08 -1.39 22.01
C GLU A 348 -12.15 -0.93 23.12
N ILE A 349 -11.04 -1.64 23.38
CA ILE A 349 -10.01 -1.20 24.32
C ILE A 349 -9.39 0.14 23.88
N ALA A 350 -9.12 0.31 22.59
CA ALA A 350 -8.65 1.59 22.05
C ALA A 350 -9.68 2.72 22.23
N GLN A 351 -10.98 2.41 22.13
CA GLN A 351 -12.06 3.36 22.37
C GLN A 351 -12.15 3.75 23.84
N LEU A 352 -12.04 2.77 24.76
CA LEU A 352 -11.99 3.00 26.21
C LEU A 352 -10.87 3.98 26.57
N ALA A 353 -9.64 3.74 26.10
CA ALA A 353 -8.52 4.63 26.38
C ALA A 353 -8.72 6.06 25.82
N GLN A 354 -9.29 6.18 24.61
CA GLN A 354 -9.62 7.48 24.01
C GLN A 354 -10.71 8.22 24.77
N SER A 355 -11.74 7.51 25.24
CA SER A 355 -12.82 8.11 26.02
C SER A 355 -12.35 8.51 27.42
N CYS A 356 -11.41 7.77 28.03
CA CYS A 356 -10.71 8.18 29.26
C CYS A 356 -9.98 9.52 29.06
N GLN A 357 -9.23 9.66 27.95
CA GLN A 357 -8.56 10.90 27.61
C GLN A 357 -9.56 12.06 27.44
N ALA A 358 -10.68 11.82 26.75
CA ALA A 358 -11.72 12.83 26.56
C ALA A 358 -12.35 13.26 27.90
N LYS A 359 -12.62 12.34 28.82
CA LYS A 359 -13.09 12.64 30.17
C LYS A 359 -12.07 13.45 30.98
N ALA A 360 -10.79 13.11 30.87
CA ALA A 360 -9.73 13.88 31.51
C ALA A 360 -9.68 15.33 31.01
N TYR A 361 -9.84 15.56 29.70
CA TYR A 361 -9.92 16.91 29.13
C TYR A 361 -11.19 17.67 29.50
N ALA A 362 -12.30 16.96 29.76
CA ALA A 362 -13.55 17.57 30.22
C ALA A 362 -13.53 17.92 31.72
N SER A 363 -12.59 17.34 32.48
CA SER A 363 -12.40 17.66 33.90
C SER A 363 -11.93 19.10 34.08
N LYS A 364 -12.44 19.78 35.11
CA LYS A 364 -12.07 21.18 35.43
C LYS A 364 -10.58 21.33 35.69
N ASP A 365 -9.97 20.30 36.29
CA ASP A 365 -8.57 20.31 36.71
C ASP A 365 -7.64 19.66 35.69
N GLY A 366 -8.19 19.05 34.62
CA GLY A 366 -7.42 18.28 33.64
C GLY A 366 -6.77 17.02 34.23
N VAL A 367 -7.15 16.63 35.45
CA VAL A 367 -6.60 15.46 36.15
C VAL A 367 -7.47 14.24 35.89
N LEU A 368 -6.86 13.13 35.48
CA LEU A 368 -7.51 11.83 35.50
C LEU A 368 -7.27 11.18 36.87
N THR A 369 -8.34 11.08 37.67
CA THR A 369 -8.31 10.41 38.98
C THR A 369 -8.73 8.94 38.85
N GLU A 370 -8.38 8.13 39.85
CA GLU A 370 -8.77 6.72 39.93
C GLU A 370 -10.30 6.54 39.87
N ALA A 371 -11.04 7.24 40.72
CA ALA A 371 -12.50 7.17 40.74
C ALA A 371 -13.14 7.57 39.40
N MET A 372 -12.51 8.47 38.62
CA MET A 372 -12.99 8.83 37.29
C MET A 372 -12.73 7.74 36.26
N LEU A 373 -11.61 7.02 36.39
CA LEU A 373 -11.28 5.88 35.55
C LEU A 373 -12.27 4.73 35.83
N ASP A 374 -12.49 4.40 37.10
CA ASP A 374 -13.36 3.30 37.53
C ASP A 374 -14.80 3.52 37.07
N ALA A 375 -15.37 4.68 37.42
CA ALA A 375 -16.71 5.05 36.98
C ALA A 375 -16.85 5.08 35.44
N HIS A 376 -15.75 5.27 34.72
CA HIS A 376 -15.78 5.20 33.26
C HIS A 376 -15.72 3.78 32.73
N VAL A 377 -14.87 2.93 33.30
CA VAL A 377 -14.75 1.53 32.93
C VAL A 377 -16.09 0.83 33.15
N ASP A 378 -16.74 1.07 34.29
CA ASP A 378 -18.08 0.54 34.59
C ASP A 378 -19.13 0.94 33.54
N ASP A 379 -19.23 2.24 33.23
CA ASP A 379 -20.14 2.76 32.20
C ASP A 379 -19.82 2.19 30.80
N PHE A 380 -18.54 1.94 30.51
CA PHE A 380 -18.13 1.35 29.24
C PHE A 380 -18.51 -0.13 29.15
N ILE A 381 -18.36 -0.89 30.23
CA ILE A 381 -18.77 -2.30 30.32
C ILE A 381 -20.28 -2.43 30.19
N GLU A 382 -21.06 -1.58 30.87
CA GLU A 382 -22.52 -1.60 30.76
C GLU A 382 -22.98 -1.38 29.31
N LYS A 383 -22.38 -0.39 28.61
CA LYS A 383 -22.62 -0.14 27.19
C LYS A 383 -22.22 -1.32 26.31
N HIS A 384 -21.09 -1.96 26.60
CA HIS A 384 -20.66 -3.15 25.87
C HIS A 384 -21.66 -4.31 26.05
N GLN A 385 -22.11 -4.57 27.28
CA GLN A 385 -23.10 -5.60 27.56
C GLN A 385 -24.45 -5.30 26.88
N GLU A 386 -24.89 -4.05 26.84
CA GLU A 386 -26.09 -3.64 26.11
C GLU A 386 -25.95 -3.88 24.60
N LYS A 387 -24.83 -3.47 24.00
CA LYS A 387 -24.51 -3.74 22.60
C LYS A 387 -24.51 -5.24 22.30
N MET A 388 -23.93 -6.07 23.18
CA MET A 388 -23.95 -7.53 23.02
C MET A 388 -25.36 -8.12 23.13
N ARG A 389 -26.23 -7.54 23.97
CA ARG A 389 -27.65 -7.93 24.03
C ARG A 389 -28.39 -7.62 22.71
N TRP A 390 -28.12 -6.48 22.08
CA TRP A 390 -28.70 -6.14 20.78
C TRP A 390 -28.25 -7.11 19.68
N LEU A 391 -26.94 -7.41 19.60
CA LEU A 391 -26.41 -8.33 18.59
C LEU A 391 -27.01 -9.74 18.71
N LYS A 392 -27.21 -10.24 19.94
CA LYS A 392 -27.90 -11.52 20.18
C LYS A 392 -29.37 -11.49 19.75
N LYS A 393 -30.06 -10.35 19.90
CA LYS A 393 -31.47 -10.18 19.53
C LYS A 393 -31.66 -10.16 18.01
N ASP A 394 -30.68 -9.65 17.27
CA ASP A 394 -30.71 -9.57 15.80
C ASP A 394 -30.29 -10.89 15.11
N GLY A 395 -30.12 -11.97 15.87
CA GLY A 395 -29.78 -13.30 15.34
C GLY A 395 -28.34 -13.43 14.83
N GLN A 396 -27.45 -12.50 15.18
CA GLN A 396 -26.02 -12.69 14.97
C GLN A 396 -25.48 -13.68 16.01
N PRO A 397 -24.76 -14.74 15.60
CA PRO A 397 -24.17 -15.67 16.56
C PRO A 397 -23.19 -14.93 17.47
N PRO A 398 -23.10 -15.29 18.76
CA PRO A 398 -22.12 -14.69 19.66
C PRO A 398 -20.70 -14.90 19.12
N LEU A 399 -19.84 -13.91 19.33
CA LEU A 399 -18.41 -13.98 19.01
C LEU A 399 -17.78 -14.97 20.00
N THR A 400 -17.80 -16.26 19.66
CA THR A 400 -17.05 -17.32 20.33
C THR A 400 -15.71 -17.55 19.66
#